data_AF-A0AAI9TJN1-F1
#
_entry.id   AF-A0AAI9TJN1-F1
#
_cell.length_a   1.000
_cell.length_b   1.000
_cell.length_c   1.000
_cell.angle_alpha   90.00
_cell.angle_beta   90.00
_cell.angle_gamma   90.00
#
_symmetry.space_group_name_H-M   'P 1'
#
loop_
_entity.id
_entity.type
_entity.pdbx_description
1 polymer ?
#
loop_
_entity_poly.entity_id
_entity_poly.type
_entity_poly.pdbx_seq_one_letter_code
_entity_poly.pdbx_strand_id
1 'polypeptide(L)'
;MMEMSPFPELALPAADRLRGMVPHASHMLHMPTHIDAAIGDYRRGIECNQEAILADDIYFAQETGTTMYAAYRVHYVCAKLYSAMMSGQFTDAMSAAEKLEQIIDPNLLSVKSPPMADFIESFLGSKAHVLVRFGHWEEIFDLKLPADRDTYCVTTATIHYARGLAFSALGRIAEAEAAQKEFEAARKIVPSSRLNSIPCKEEDVLAVGSAMLAGELEYRKGNIEAAFHSLREAIVREDGLAYTDPPAWMQPVRHALGGLLLEQGRVEEAETLFKEDLGFAVDYPRRKAKLNNVWGLHGLYECFTRLGKIQEAAFIQPARDIALATAEIPLNFLNCSINLTLNHALRRPPRRPFLTGL
;
A
#
# COMPACT_ATOMS: atom_id res chain seq x y z
N MET A 1 -16.44 -14.14 -12.80
CA MET A 1 -15.25 -13.69 -12.08
C MET A 1 -14.67 -14.85 -11.31
N MET A 2 -13.46 -15.28 -11.67
CA MET A 2 -12.71 -16.32 -10.94
C MET A 2 -11.86 -15.71 -9.81
N GLU A 3 -11.55 -14.42 -9.89
CA GLU A 3 -10.79 -13.63 -8.92
C GLU A 3 -11.40 -13.63 -7.51
N MET A 4 -12.74 -13.69 -7.40
CA MET A 4 -13.45 -13.79 -6.11
C MET A 4 -13.63 -15.22 -5.61
N SER A 5 -13.22 -16.23 -6.39
CA SER A 5 -13.39 -17.63 -6.02
C SER A 5 -12.34 -18.06 -4.99
N PRO A 6 -12.55 -19.19 -4.27
CA PRO A 6 -11.51 -19.79 -3.44
C PRO A 6 -10.32 -20.36 -4.24
N PHE A 7 -10.44 -20.48 -5.56
CA PHE A 7 -9.47 -21.15 -6.44
C PHE A 7 -9.14 -20.30 -7.68
N PRO A 8 -8.68 -19.03 -7.51
CA PRO A 8 -8.40 -18.13 -8.64
C PRO A 8 -7.35 -18.69 -9.60
N GLU A 9 -6.44 -19.54 -9.12
CA GLU A 9 -5.38 -20.16 -9.91
C GLU A 9 -5.89 -21.02 -11.08
N LEU A 10 -7.13 -21.53 -11.00
CA LEU A 10 -7.75 -22.27 -12.11
C LEU A 10 -7.94 -21.41 -13.36
N ALA A 11 -7.95 -20.08 -13.21
CA ALA A 11 -8.07 -19.13 -14.32
C ALA A 11 -6.72 -18.77 -14.97
N LEU A 12 -5.58 -19.18 -14.41
CA LEU A 12 -4.26 -18.81 -14.93
C LEU A 12 -4.08 -19.13 -16.42
N PRO A 13 -4.44 -20.33 -16.93
CA PRO A 13 -4.29 -20.62 -18.36
C PRO A 13 -5.16 -19.71 -19.25
N ALA A 14 -6.30 -19.23 -18.74
CA ALA A 14 -7.16 -18.30 -19.47
C ALA A 14 -6.58 -16.88 -19.44
N ALA A 15 -6.09 -16.43 -18.28
CA ALA A 15 -5.39 -15.17 -18.12
C ALA A 15 -4.15 -15.10 -19.03
N ASP A 16 -3.35 -16.17 -19.08
CA ASP A 16 -2.16 -16.28 -19.93
C ASP A 16 -2.50 -16.18 -21.42
N ARG A 17 -3.61 -16.78 -21.87
CA ARG A 17 -4.03 -16.68 -23.28
C ARG A 17 -4.49 -15.28 -23.67
N LEU A 18 -5.04 -14.52 -22.73
CA LEU A 18 -5.55 -13.17 -22.99
C LEU A 18 -4.41 -12.17 -23.20
N ARG A 19 -3.26 -12.38 -22.54
CA ARG A 19 -2.06 -11.54 -22.67
C ARG A 19 -1.61 -11.47 -24.12
N GLY A 20 -1.46 -10.24 -24.63
CA GLY A 20 -1.03 -9.98 -26.00
C GLY A 20 -2.05 -10.37 -27.10
N MET A 21 -3.24 -10.88 -26.77
CA MET A 21 -4.24 -11.26 -27.78
C MET A 21 -4.77 -10.05 -28.55
N VAL A 22 -4.96 -8.93 -27.85
CA VAL A 22 -5.44 -7.66 -28.43
C VAL A 22 -4.56 -6.52 -27.90
N PRO A 23 -3.34 -6.33 -28.43
CA PRO A 23 -2.30 -5.48 -27.82
C PRO A 23 -2.61 -3.98 -27.80
N HIS A 24 -3.66 -3.55 -28.50
CA HIS A 24 -4.13 -2.16 -28.52
C HIS A 24 -5.43 -1.94 -27.73
N ALA A 25 -5.94 -2.97 -27.05
CA ALA A 25 -7.09 -2.85 -26.15
C ALA A 25 -6.60 -2.87 -24.70
N SER A 26 -6.36 -1.68 -24.12
CA SER A 26 -5.81 -1.52 -22.77
C SER A 26 -6.57 -2.31 -21.71
N HIS A 27 -7.90 -2.28 -21.77
CA HIS A 27 -8.73 -3.03 -20.82
C HIS A 27 -8.47 -4.54 -20.92
N MET A 28 -8.30 -5.09 -22.12
CA MET A 28 -7.98 -6.52 -22.31
C MET A 28 -6.57 -6.88 -21.84
N LEU A 29 -5.60 -5.98 -22.00
CA LEU A 29 -4.26 -6.13 -21.45
C LEU A 29 -4.26 -6.12 -19.91
N HIS A 30 -5.13 -5.31 -19.32
CA HIS A 30 -5.28 -5.22 -17.87
C HIS A 30 -5.93 -6.46 -17.25
N MET A 31 -7.00 -7.00 -17.83
CA MET A 31 -7.84 -8.05 -17.23
C MET A 31 -7.09 -9.23 -16.56
N PRO A 32 -5.97 -9.76 -17.10
CA PRO A 32 -5.20 -10.81 -16.43
C PRO A 32 -4.72 -10.44 -15.01
N THR A 33 -4.50 -9.14 -14.75
CA THR A 33 -4.05 -8.60 -13.45
C THR A 33 -4.94 -9.04 -12.29
N HIS A 34 -6.25 -9.15 -12.49
CA HIS A 34 -7.18 -9.58 -11.44
C HIS A 34 -6.83 -10.97 -10.89
N ILE A 35 -6.40 -11.87 -11.78
CA ILE A 35 -5.93 -13.20 -11.39
C ILE A 35 -4.54 -13.11 -10.77
N ASP A 36 -3.64 -12.31 -11.36
CA ASP A 36 -2.28 -12.13 -10.85
C ASP A 36 -2.28 -11.61 -9.42
N ALA A 37 -3.05 -10.57 -9.12
CA ALA A 37 -3.19 -10.03 -7.77
C ALA A 37 -3.79 -11.06 -6.80
N ALA A 38 -4.78 -11.84 -7.25
CA ALA A 38 -5.42 -12.88 -6.42
C ALA A 38 -4.48 -14.05 -6.07
N ILE A 39 -3.50 -14.36 -6.93
CA ILE A 39 -2.49 -15.40 -6.68
C ILE A 39 -1.16 -14.85 -6.13
N GLY A 40 -1.02 -13.52 -6.01
CA GLY A 40 0.18 -12.87 -5.51
C GLY A 40 1.30 -12.69 -6.54
N ASP A 41 1.01 -12.77 -7.84
CA ASP A 41 1.96 -12.47 -8.91
C ASP A 41 1.97 -10.97 -9.24
N TYR A 42 2.38 -10.17 -8.26
CA TYR A 42 2.38 -8.71 -8.38
C TYR A 42 3.31 -8.21 -9.50
N ARG A 43 4.36 -8.97 -9.85
CA ARG A 43 5.26 -8.62 -10.95
C ARG A 43 4.53 -8.63 -12.28
N ARG A 44 3.78 -9.70 -12.58
CA ARG A 44 2.92 -9.75 -13.77
C ARG A 44 1.85 -8.68 -13.74
N GLY A 45 1.29 -8.40 -12.56
CA GLY A 45 0.37 -7.27 -12.38
C GLY A 45 0.98 -5.95 -12.85
N ILE A 46 2.22 -5.65 -12.48
CA ILE A 46 2.89 -4.41 -12.93
C ILE A 46 3.08 -4.40 -14.44
N GLU A 47 3.58 -5.50 -15.02
CA GLU A 47 3.83 -5.63 -16.46
C GLU A 47 2.54 -5.44 -17.28
N CYS A 48 1.48 -6.18 -16.97
CA CYS A 48 0.21 -6.10 -17.70
C CYS A 48 -0.41 -4.70 -17.64
N ASN A 49 -0.33 -4.03 -16.48
CA ASN A 49 -0.85 -2.68 -16.35
C ASN A 49 0.04 -1.64 -17.03
N GLN A 50 1.36 -1.84 -17.06
CA GLN A 50 2.26 -0.97 -17.83
C GLN A 50 1.95 -1.05 -19.33
N GLU A 51 1.70 -2.24 -19.86
CA GLU A 51 1.27 -2.43 -21.26
C GLU A 51 -0.09 -1.76 -21.52
N ALA A 52 -1.05 -1.90 -20.61
CA ALA A 52 -2.35 -1.23 -20.70
C ALA A 52 -2.22 0.30 -20.72
N ILE A 53 -1.37 0.86 -19.84
CA ILE A 53 -1.06 2.30 -19.81
C ILE A 53 -0.47 2.77 -21.14
N LEU A 54 0.51 2.04 -21.68
CA LEU A 54 1.16 2.38 -22.95
C LEU A 54 0.18 2.31 -24.13
N ALA A 55 -0.66 1.27 -24.18
CA ALA A 55 -1.68 1.15 -25.22
C ALA A 55 -2.66 2.33 -25.21
N ASP A 56 -3.10 2.76 -24.02
CA ASP A 56 -3.98 3.92 -23.91
C ASP A 56 -3.26 5.24 -24.18
N ASP A 57 -2.00 5.38 -23.79
CA ASP A 57 -1.24 6.60 -24.12
C ASP A 57 -1.08 6.78 -25.64
N ILE A 58 -0.93 5.69 -26.40
CA ILE A 58 -0.94 5.72 -27.87
C ILE A 58 -2.32 6.16 -28.39
N TYR A 59 -3.41 5.59 -27.84
CA TYR A 59 -4.78 5.93 -28.27
C TYR A 59 -5.12 7.40 -27.98
N PHE A 60 -4.90 7.87 -26.76
CA PHE A 60 -5.22 9.24 -26.32
C PHE A 60 -4.27 10.30 -26.86
N ALA A 61 -3.16 9.92 -27.50
CA ALA A 61 -2.35 10.86 -28.28
C ALA A 61 -3.05 11.35 -29.56
N GLN A 62 -4.07 10.62 -30.02
CA GLN A 62 -4.77 10.89 -31.30
C GLN A 62 -6.28 11.08 -31.11
N GLU A 63 -6.86 10.42 -30.10
CA GLU A 63 -8.30 10.34 -29.90
C GLU A 63 -8.74 10.89 -28.54
N THR A 64 -10.04 11.13 -28.42
CA THR A 64 -10.68 11.43 -27.13
C THR A 64 -11.63 10.30 -26.76
N GLY A 65 -11.60 9.91 -25.49
CA GLY A 65 -12.44 8.84 -24.94
C GLY A 65 -13.68 9.39 -24.25
N THR A 66 -14.60 8.50 -23.88
CA THR A 66 -15.74 8.87 -23.03
C THR A 66 -15.29 9.16 -21.60
N THR A 67 -16.10 9.90 -20.83
CA THR A 67 -15.83 10.14 -19.42
C THR A 67 -15.66 8.83 -18.62
N MET A 68 -16.48 7.81 -18.91
CA MET A 68 -16.37 6.51 -18.26
C MET A 68 -15.11 5.73 -18.69
N TYR A 69 -14.59 5.98 -19.89
CA TYR A 69 -13.30 5.42 -20.28
C TYR A 69 -12.19 5.88 -19.33
N ALA A 70 -12.21 7.15 -18.90
CA ALA A 70 -11.22 7.65 -17.94
C ALA A 70 -11.25 6.89 -16.61
N ALA A 71 -12.42 6.42 -16.15
CA ALA A 71 -12.51 5.57 -14.95
C ALA A 71 -11.81 4.22 -15.15
N TYR A 72 -11.91 3.59 -16.32
CA TYR A 72 -11.13 2.40 -16.65
C TYR A 72 -9.63 2.70 -16.64
N ARG A 73 -9.21 3.87 -17.15
CA ARG A 73 -7.81 4.29 -17.12
C ARG A 73 -7.26 4.38 -15.71
N VAL A 74 -7.99 5.06 -14.85
CA VAL A 74 -7.66 5.19 -13.44
C VAL A 74 -7.54 3.81 -12.80
N HIS A 75 -8.49 2.91 -13.06
CA HIS A 75 -8.54 1.58 -12.46
C HIS A 75 -7.28 0.74 -12.69
N TYR A 76 -6.85 0.58 -13.95
CA TYR A 76 -5.68 -0.26 -14.23
C TYR A 76 -4.35 0.43 -13.84
N VAL A 77 -4.31 1.77 -13.79
CA VAL A 77 -3.17 2.50 -13.19
C VAL A 77 -3.11 2.25 -11.67
N CYS A 78 -4.25 2.28 -10.98
CA CYS A 78 -4.32 1.93 -9.56
C CYS A 78 -3.92 0.47 -9.32
N ALA A 79 -4.27 -0.45 -10.22
CA ALA A 79 -3.85 -1.84 -10.13
C ALA A 79 -2.33 -2.02 -10.31
N LYS A 80 -1.69 -1.23 -11.19
CA LYS A 80 -0.22 -1.13 -11.26
C LYS A 80 0.34 -0.66 -9.92
N LEU A 81 -0.21 0.44 -9.39
CA LEU A 81 0.25 1.06 -8.15
C LEU A 81 0.20 0.08 -6.97
N TYR A 82 -0.94 -0.59 -6.78
CA TYR A 82 -1.11 -1.58 -5.73
C TYR A 82 -0.13 -2.74 -5.88
N SER A 83 0.00 -3.29 -7.10
CA SER A 83 0.96 -4.37 -7.36
C SER A 83 2.39 -3.95 -7.03
N ALA A 84 2.80 -2.75 -7.44
CA ALA A 84 4.11 -2.18 -7.14
C ALA A 84 4.35 -2.00 -5.63
N MET A 85 3.35 -1.50 -4.89
CA MET A 85 3.43 -1.38 -3.42
C MET A 85 3.55 -2.74 -2.72
N MET A 86 2.87 -3.77 -3.22
CA MET A 86 2.90 -5.13 -2.65
C MET A 86 4.18 -5.91 -3.00
N SER A 87 4.83 -5.59 -4.12
CA SER A 87 6.15 -6.15 -4.50
C SER A 87 7.33 -5.30 -4.06
N GLY A 88 7.10 -4.14 -3.42
CA GLY A 88 8.18 -3.25 -2.96
C GLY A 88 8.92 -2.52 -4.08
N GLN A 89 8.25 -2.20 -5.20
CA GLN A 89 8.85 -1.47 -6.33
C GLN A 89 8.45 0.01 -6.25
N PHE A 90 9.32 0.84 -5.66
CA PHE A 90 9.04 2.27 -5.40
C PHE A 90 8.89 3.06 -6.69
N THR A 91 9.79 2.88 -7.64
CA THR A 91 9.82 3.59 -8.93
C THR A 91 8.53 3.36 -9.70
N ASP A 92 8.08 2.10 -9.80
CA ASP A 92 6.82 1.78 -10.47
C ASP A 92 5.61 2.33 -9.73
N ALA A 93 5.59 2.24 -8.39
CA ALA A 93 4.49 2.77 -7.58
C ALA A 93 4.37 4.30 -7.74
N MET A 94 5.49 5.02 -7.69
CA MET A 94 5.52 6.47 -7.88
C MET A 94 5.11 6.86 -9.30
N SER A 95 5.61 6.15 -10.32
CA SER A 95 5.22 6.40 -11.72
C SER A 95 3.71 6.24 -11.93
N ALA A 96 3.08 5.27 -11.27
CA ALA A 96 1.65 5.06 -11.34
C ALA A 96 0.87 6.18 -10.63
N ALA A 97 1.35 6.63 -9.46
CA ALA A 97 0.75 7.76 -8.73
C ALA A 97 0.78 9.05 -9.57
N GLU A 98 1.92 9.35 -10.19
CA GLU A 98 2.06 10.50 -11.08
C GLU A 98 1.20 10.36 -12.34
N LYS A 99 1.03 9.14 -12.84
CA LYS A 99 0.12 8.88 -13.96
C LYS A 99 -1.34 9.15 -13.60
N LEU A 100 -1.76 8.85 -12.37
CA LEU A 100 -3.10 9.19 -11.88
C LEU A 100 -3.30 10.72 -11.85
N GLU A 101 -2.31 11.48 -11.37
CA GLU A 101 -2.37 12.95 -11.38
C GLU A 101 -2.46 13.53 -12.81
N GLN A 102 -1.89 12.86 -13.80
CA GLN A 102 -2.00 13.26 -15.22
C GLN A 102 -3.38 12.96 -15.83
N ILE A 103 -4.02 11.85 -15.41
CA ILE A 103 -5.32 11.43 -15.96
C ILE A 103 -6.48 12.15 -15.26
N ILE A 104 -6.37 12.36 -13.96
CA ILE A 104 -7.43 12.91 -13.12
C ILE A 104 -7.25 14.43 -13.02
N ASP A 105 -7.68 15.12 -14.07
CA ASP A 105 -7.60 16.57 -14.16
C ASP A 105 -8.86 17.29 -13.60
N PRO A 106 -8.80 18.63 -13.37
CA PRO A 106 -9.96 19.38 -12.89
C PRO A 106 -11.19 19.31 -13.80
N ASN A 107 -11.00 19.17 -15.12
CA ASN A 107 -12.13 19.07 -16.06
C ASN A 107 -12.89 17.76 -15.84
N LEU A 108 -12.17 16.66 -15.67
CA LEU A 108 -12.75 15.36 -15.39
C LEU A 108 -13.50 15.36 -14.06
N LEU A 109 -12.92 15.93 -13.01
CA LEU A 109 -13.56 16.06 -11.69
C LEU A 109 -14.79 16.98 -11.71
N SER A 110 -14.84 17.94 -12.63
CA SER A 110 -16.00 18.84 -12.78
C SER A 110 -17.25 18.14 -13.33
N VAL A 111 -17.10 16.97 -13.98
CA VAL A 111 -18.23 16.24 -14.59
C VAL A 111 -19.20 15.74 -13.51
N LYS A 112 -20.47 16.13 -13.62
CA LYS A 112 -21.53 15.80 -12.64
C LYS A 112 -22.37 14.58 -13.02
N SER A 113 -22.33 14.16 -14.27
CA SER A 113 -23.06 12.98 -14.77
C SER A 113 -22.23 12.21 -15.79
N PRO A 114 -21.63 11.06 -15.41
CA PRO A 114 -21.55 10.53 -14.04
C PRO A 114 -20.79 11.47 -13.09
N PRO A 115 -21.05 11.44 -11.76
CA PRO A 115 -20.34 12.28 -10.79
C PRO A 115 -18.88 11.82 -10.63
N MET A 116 -17.99 12.30 -11.49
CA MET A 116 -16.64 11.75 -11.58
C MET A 116 -15.82 11.99 -10.33
N ALA A 117 -15.94 13.15 -9.70
CA ALA A 117 -15.21 13.40 -8.46
C ALA A 117 -15.56 12.36 -7.37
N ASP A 118 -16.80 11.88 -7.33
CA ASP A 118 -17.20 10.82 -6.39
C ASP A 118 -16.56 9.47 -6.71
N PHE A 119 -16.27 9.19 -7.98
CA PHE A 119 -15.71 7.90 -8.41
C PHE A 119 -14.19 7.82 -8.37
N ILE A 120 -13.49 8.93 -8.63
CA ILE A 120 -12.05 8.86 -8.91
C ILE A 120 -11.17 9.82 -8.13
N GLU A 121 -11.72 10.80 -7.40
CA GLU A 121 -10.87 11.78 -6.71
C GLU A 121 -10.01 11.16 -5.60
N SER A 122 -10.49 10.10 -4.95
CA SER A 122 -9.75 9.38 -3.90
C SER A 122 -8.39 8.85 -4.37
N PHE A 123 -8.27 8.50 -5.66
CA PHE A 123 -7.02 7.99 -6.23
C PHE A 123 -5.92 9.05 -6.35
N LEU A 124 -6.23 10.34 -6.24
CA LEU A 124 -5.21 11.40 -6.18
C LEU A 124 -4.43 11.39 -4.86
N GLY A 125 -4.95 10.73 -3.81
CA GLY A 125 -4.20 10.48 -2.56
C GLY A 125 -3.07 9.45 -2.71
N SER A 126 -2.96 8.78 -3.85
CA SER A 126 -2.04 7.64 -4.04
C SER A 126 -0.57 7.99 -3.79
N LYS A 127 -0.11 9.17 -4.21
CA LYS A 127 1.28 9.60 -4.01
C LYS A 127 1.67 9.62 -2.54
N ALA A 128 0.77 10.11 -1.68
CA ALA A 128 0.96 10.11 -0.23
C ALA A 128 1.06 8.69 0.33
N HIS A 129 0.22 7.76 -0.14
CA HIS A 129 0.30 6.35 0.26
C HIS A 129 1.61 5.67 -0.16
N VAL A 130 2.12 5.96 -1.36
CA VAL A 130 3.42 5.46 -1.82
C VAL A 130 4.53 5.96 -0.88
N LEU A 131 4.60 7.27 -0.61
CA LEU A 131 5.62 7.82 0.27
C LEU A 131 5.57 7.21 1.69
N VAL A 132 4.36 7.03 2.25
CA VAL A 132 4.17 6.36 3.54
C VAL A 132 4.66 4.91 3.49
N ARG A 133 4.28 4.15 2.46
CA ARG A 133 4.63 2.72 2.34
C ARG A 133 6.14 2.48 2.31
N PHE A 134 6.86 3.35 1.62
CA PHE A 134 8.31 3.23 1.45
C PHE A 134 9.11 4.03 2.50
N GLY A 135 8.43 4.73 3.42
CA GLY A 135 9.07 5.47 4.51
C GLY A 135 9.80 6.74 4.08
N HIS A 136 9.36 7.37 2.98
CA HIS A 136 9.87 8.66 2.50
C HIS A 136 9.23 9.82 3.29
N TRP A 137 9.51 9.86 4.60
CA TRP A 137 8.81 10.74 5.54
C TRP A 137 9.01 12.23 5.27
N GLU A 138 10.22 12.64 4.91
CA GLU A 138 10.52 14.06 4.67
C GLU A 138 9.83 14.58 3.41
N GLU A 139 9.77 13.77 2.35
CA GLU A 139 9.13 14.14 1.07
C GLU A 139 7.61 14.35 1.21
N ILE A 140 6.99 13.78 2.23
CA ILE A 140 5.56 14.02 2.53
C ILE A 140 5.29 15.49 2.86
N PHE A 141 6.27 16.21 3.42
CA PHE A 141 6.09 17.63 3.73
C PHE A 141 6.08 18.53 2.49
N ASP A 142 6.61 18.05 1.37
CA ASP A 142 6.58 18.75 0.08
C ASP A 142 5.23 18.58 -0.66
N LEU A 143 4.38 17.65 -0.22
CA LEU A 143 3.03 17.49 -0.75
C LEU A 143 2.21 18.76 -0.49
N LYS A 144 1.73 19.38 -1.57
CA LYS A 144 0.92 20.60 -1.51
C LYS A 144 -0.54 20.25 -1.24
N LEU A 145 -1.14 20.95 -0.29
CA LEU A 145 -2.58 20.87 -0.11
C LEU A 145 -3.29 21.55 -1.30
N PRO A 146 -4.34 20.93 -1.87
CA PRO A 146 -5.16 21.55 -2.89
C PRO A 146 -5.77 22.88 -2.43
N ALA A 147 -5.93 23.82 -3.37
CA ALA A 147 -6.62 25.08 -3.11
C ALA A 147 -8.14 24.88 -3.00
N ASP A 148 -8.71 24.09 -3.92
CA ASP A 148 -10.10 23.65 -3.86
C ASP A 148 -10.21 22.38 -3.01
N ARG A 149 -10.45 22.57 -1.70
CA ARG A 149 -10.55 21.44 -0.76
C ARG A 149 -11.92 20.76 -0.78
N ASP A 150 -12.92 21.37 -1.43
CA ASP A 150 -14.25 20.78 -1.55
C ASP A 150 -14.25 19.70 -2.64
N THR A 151 -13.66 19.99 -3.80
CA THR A 151 -13.50 18.98 -4.86
C THR A 151 -12.48 17.92 -4.46
N TYR A 152 -11.34 18.33 -3.90
CA TYR A 152 -10.21 17.46 -3.54
C TYR A 152 -10.19 17.09 -2.04
N CYS A 153 -11.39 16.80 -1.51
CA CYS A 153 -11.59 16.57 -0.09
C CYS A 153 -10.85 15.33 0.43
N VAL A 154 -10.81 14.25 -0.37
CA VAL A 154 -10.14 13.00 -0.01
C VAL A 154 -8.63 13.18 -0.07
N THR A 155 -8.13 13.77 -1.16
CA THR A 155 -6.71 14.12 -1.32
C THR A 155 -6.21 14.96 -0.14
N THR A 156 -6.99 15.94 0.29
CA THR A 156 -6.68 16.80 1.45
C THR A 156 -6.58 15.97 2.73
N ALA A 157 -7.56 15.10 3.02
CA ALA A 157 -7.53 14.22 4.17
C ALA A 157 -6.30 13.29 4.13
N THR A 158 -6.04 12.63 3.00
CA THR A 158 -4.93 11.69 2.84
C THR A 158 -3.56 12.36 3.03
N ILE A 159 -3.38 13.62 2.60
CA ILE A 159 -2.14 14.37 2.87
C ILE A 159 -1.97 14.64 4.37
N HIS A 160 -3.02 15.04 5.09
CA HIS A 160 -2.93 15.22 6.54
C HIS A 160 -2.65 13.90 7.28
N TYR A 161 -3.26 12.79 6.84
CA TYR A 161 -2.97 11.46 7.34
C TYR A 161 -1.48 11.10 7.18
N ALA A 162 -0.94 11.26 5.96
CA ALA A 162 0.45 10.98 5.67
C ALA A 162 1.40 11.87 6.48
N ARG A 163 1.10 13.16 6.65
CA ARG A 163 1.87 14.07 7.50
C ARG A 163 1.85 13.65 8.96
N GLY A 164 0.69 13.22 9.49
CA GLY A 164 0.57 12.70 10.84
C GLY A 164 1.48 11.49 11.07
N LEU A 165 1.50 10.54 10.13
CA LEU A 165 2.41 9.40 10.17
C LEU A 165 3.87 9.82 10.05
N ALA A 166 4.21 10.74 9.15
CA ALA A 166 5.57 11.23 8.96
C ALA A 166 6.11 11.92 10.22
N PHE A 167 5.35 12.85 10.81
CA PHE A 167 5.73 13.49 12.07
C PHE A 167 5.87 12.47 13.20
N SER A 168 4.95 11.52 13.31
CA SER A 168 5.02 10.44 14.30
C SER A 168 6.31 9.61 14.13
N ALA A 169 6.57 9.14 12.91
CA ALA A 169 7.75 8.34 12.58
C ALA A 169 9.07 9.07 12.85
N LEU A 170 9.11 10.40 12.67
CA LEU A 170 10.27 11.25 12.95
C LEU A 170 10.36 11.70 14.42
N GLY A 171 9.47 11.25 15.30
CA GLY A 171 9.44 11.61 16.72
C GLY A 171 8.94 13.03 17.02
N ARG A 172 8.33 13.70 16.04
CA ARG A 172 7.79 15.07 16.14
C ARG A 172 6.34 15.03 16.66
N ILE A 173 6.18 14.58 17.91
CA ILE A 173 4.89 14.20 18.49
C ILE A 173 3.87 15.36 18.50
N ALA A 174 4.31 16.58 18.83
CA ALA A 174 3.40 17.73 18.89
C ALA A 174 2.83 18.06 17.49
N GLU A 175 3.67 18.03 16.45
CA GLU A 175 3.22 18.21 15.07
C GLU A 175 2.36 17.03 14.58
N ALA A 176 2.64 15.81 15.03
CA ALA A 176 1.83 14.64 14.71
C ALA A 176 0.41 14.75 15.30
N GLU A 177 0.28 15.20 16.55
CA GLU A 177 -1.03 15.44 17.19
C GLU A 177 -1.80 16.57 16.50
N ALA A 178 -1.11 17.61 16.02
CA ALA A 178 -1.73 18.67 15.22
C ALA A 178 -2.24 18.13 13.87
N ALA A 179 -1.39 17.41 13.14
CA ALA A 179 -1.76 16.81 11.85
C ALA A 179 -2.88 15.77 11.99
N GLN A 180 -2.92 15.00 13.09
CA GLN A 180 -4.03 14.10 13.39
C GLN A 180 -5.35 14.87 13.55
N LYS A 181 -5.36 16.00 14.26
CA LYS A 181 -6.56 16.84 14.38
C LYS A 181 -7.01 17.39 13.03
N GLU A 182 -6.07 17.81 12.19
CA GLU A 182 -6.37 18.28 10.83
C GLU A 182 -6.94 17.17 9.96
N PHE A 183 -6.39 15.95 10.04
CA PHE A 183 -6.91 14.76 9.37
C PHE A 183 -8.34 14.44 9.82
N GLU A 184 -8.58 14.41 11.13
CA GLU A 184 -9.90 14.14 11.71
C GLU A 184 -10.94 15.20 11.31
N ALA A 185 -10.53 16.45 11.13
CA ALA A 185 -11.38 17.51 10.61
C ALA A 185 -11.65 17.32 9.10
N ALA A 186 -10.62 17.06 8.31
CA ALA A 186 -10.72 16.88 6.86
C ALA A 186 -11.59 15.67 6.49
N ARG A 187 -11.40 14.52 7.14
CA ARG A 187 -12.18 13.31 6.84
C ARG A 187 -13.67 13.46 7.11
N LYS A 188 -14.08 14.34 8.04
CA LYS A 188 -15.49 14.60 8.35
C LYS A 188 -16.20 15.44 7.28
N ILE A 189 -15.44 16.14 6.44
CA ILE A 189 -15.96 16.97 5.35
C ILE A 189 -16.22 16.10 4.10
N VAL A 190 -15.52 14.97 3.97
CA VAL A 190 -15.67 14.03 2.85
C VAL A 190 -17.14 13.56 2.79
N PRO A 191 -17.87 13.82 1.69
CA PRO A 191 -19.27 13.44 1.59
C PRO A 191 -19.41 11.93 1.44
N SER A 192 -20.50 11.37 1.95
CA SER A 192 -20.79 9.93 1.88
C SER A 192 -20.96 9.37 0.47
N SER A 193 -21.04 10.25 -0.54
CA SER A 193 -21.04 9.88 -1.96
C SER A 193 -19.65 9.53 -2.49
N ARG A 194 -18.57 9.95 -1.83
CA ARG A 194 -17.19 9.63 -2.24
C ARG A 194 -16.91 8.14 -2.10
N LEU A 195 -16.28 7.60 -3.13
CA LEU A 195 -15.94 6.19 -3.24
C LEU A 195 -14.43 6.00 -3.34
N ASN A 196 -13.97 4.82 -2.96
CA ASN A 196 -12.60 4.37 -3.13
C ASN A 196 -12.62 2.94 -3.66
N SER A 197 -12.62 2.83 -5.00
CA SER A 197 -13.01 1.60 -5.69
C SER A 197 -14.46 1.17 -5.36
N ILE A 198 -15.25 0.88 -6.37
CA ILE A 198 -16.65 0.49 -6.17
C ILE A 198 -16.70 -0.89 -5.51
N PRO A 199 -17.50 -1.13 -4.44
CA PRO A 199 -18.51 -0.24 -3.84
C PRO A 199 -18.09 0.43 -2.52
N CYS A 200 -16.80 0.45 -2.18
CA CYS A 200 -16.32 1.01 -0.92
C CYS A 200 -16.53 2.52 -0.85
N LYS A 201 -17.10 2.97 0.26
CA LYS A 201 -17.17 4.39 0.57
C LYS A 201 -15.87 4.87 1.16
N GLU A 202 -15.45 6.07 0.75
CA GLU A 202 -14.22 6.66 1.27
C GLU A 202 -14.31 6.94 2.78
N GLU A 203 -15.51 7.22 3.32
CA GLU A 203 -15.71 7.43 4.76
C GLU A 203 -15.23 6.23 5.61
N ASP A 204 -15.46 5.01 5.11
CA ASP A 204 -15.05 3.77 5.77
C ASP A 204 -13.54 3.53 5.61
N VAL A 205 -12.98 3.88 4.45
CA VAL A 205 -11.53 3.77 4.18
C VAL A 205 -10.73 4.73 5.05
N LEU A 206 -11.16 5.99 5.16
CA LEU A 206 -10.54 6.97 6.05
C LEU A 206 -10.71 6.60 7.53
N ALA A 207 -11.72 5.82 7.90
CA ALA A 207 -11.83 5.28 9.25
C ALA A 207 -10.74 4.23 9.57
N VAL A 208 -10.27 3.46 8.58
CA VAL A 208 -9.06 2.62 8.72
C VAL A 208 -7.84 3.51 8.97
N GLY A 209 -7.66 4.56 8.17
CA GLY A 209 -6.57 5.52 8.32
C GLY A 209 -6.57 6.22 9.68
N SER A 210 -7.75 6.57 10.22
CA SER A 210 -7.90 7.16 11.57
C SER A 210 -7.36 6.26 12.66
N ALA A 211 -7.79 5.00 12.69
CA ALA A 211 -7.33 4.03 13.68
C ALA A 211 -5.84 3.68 13.50
N MET A 212 -5.35 3.61 12.25
CA MET A 212 -3.94 3.38 11.95
C MET A 212 -3.05 4.55 12.45
N LEU A 213 -3.42 5.79 12.15
CA LEU A 213 -2.68 6.98 12.59
C LEU A 213 -2.68 7.10 14.13
N ALA A 214 -3.82 6.82 14.78
CA ALA A 214 -3.90 6.80 16.23
C ALA A 214 -2.95 5.75 16.83
N GLY A 215 -2.92 4.54 16.26
CA GLY A 215 -2.02 3.47 16.69
C GLY A 215 -0.55 3.82 16.57
N GLU A 216 -0.12 4.29 15.39
CA GLU A 216 1.27 4.70 15.15
C GLU A 216 1.70 5.85 16.05
N LEU A 217 0.83 6.84 16.27
CA LEU A 217 1.12 7.98 17.15
C LEU A 217 1.25 7.55 18.62
N GLU A 218 0.31 6.76 19.14
CA GLU A 218 0.38 6.28 20.52
C GLU A 218 1.60 5.39 20.75
N TYR A 219 2.02 4.62 19.72
CA TYR A 219 3.24 3.82 19.81
C TYR A 219 4.46 4.72 20.02
N ARG A 220 4.60 5.79 19.21
CA ARG A 220 5.73 6.72 19.30
C ARG A 220 5.70 7.59 20.57
N LYS A 221 4.54 7.74 21.20
CA LYS A 221 4.38 8.31 22.54
C LYS A 221 4.79 7.36 23.67
N GLY A 222 5.06 6.08 23.37
CA GLY A 222 5.39 5.04 24.35
C GLY A 222 4.19 4.34 24.96
N ASN A 223 2.96 4.63 24.49
CA ASN A 223 1.73 4.03 24.99
C ASN A 223 1.43 2.71 24.26
N ILE A 224 2.31 1.72 24.44
CA ILE A 224 2.39 0.51 23.61
C ILE A 224 1.07 -0.27 23.53
N GLU A 225 0.39 -0.54 24.64
CA GLU A 225 -0.86 -1.31 24.59
C GLU A 225 -2.03 -0.53 23.96
N ALA A 226 -2.07 0.80 24.15
CA ALA A 226 -3.07 1.65 23.49
C ALA A 226 -2.84 1.70 21.97
N ALA A 227 -1.58 1.72 21.55
CA ALA A 227 -1.18 1.64 20.15
C ALA A 227 -1.66 0.33 19.51
N PHE A 228 -1.36 -0.80 20.13
CA PHE A 228 -1.78 -2.10 19.63
C PHE A 228 -3.29 -2.28 19.65
N HIS A 229 -4.00 -1.72 20.62
CA HIS A 229 -5.46 -1.69 20.60
C HIS A 229 -6.00 -0.97 19.35
N SER A 230 -5.49 0.24 19.07
CA SER A 230 -5.90 1.04 17.91
C SER A 230 -5.56 0.37 16.58
N LEU A 231 -4.39 -0.26 16.47
CA LEU A 231 -3.99 -0.99 15.25
C LEU A 231 -4.83 -2.26 15.03
N ARG A 232 -5.23 -2.97 16.10
CA ARG A 232 -6.18 -4.09 15.96
C ARG A 232 -7.56 -3.60 15.54
N GLU A 233 -8.01 -2.45 16.04
CA GLU A 233 -9.24 -1.82 15.55
C GLU A 233 -9.13 -1.46 14.06
N ALA A 234 -7.99 -0.92 13.63
CA ALA A 234 -7.74 -0.64 12.21
C ALA A 234 -7.80 -1.91 11.34
N ILE A 235 -7.30 -3.06 11.81
CA ILE A 235 -7.45 -4.36 11.12
C ILE A 235 -8.93 -4.77 11.03
N VAL A 236 -9.70 -4.64 12.11
CA VAL A 236 -11.14 -4.94 12.09
C VAL A 236 -11.88 -4.07 11.06
N ARG A 237 -11.51 -2.79 10.96
CA ARG A 237 -12.07 -1.87 9.97
C ARG A 237 -11.66 -2.25 8.55
N GLU A 238 -10.38 -2.54 8.31
CA GLU A 238 -9.87 -3.00 7.00
C GLU A 238 -10.60 -4.28 6.55
N ASP A 239 -10.73 -5.26 7.45
CA ASP A 239 -11.41 -6.52 7.18
C ASP A 239 -12.93 -6.36 6.97
N GLY A 240 -13.51 -5.27 7.45
CA GLY A 240 -14.91 -4.90 7.28
C GLY A 240 -15.22 -4.20 5.96
N LEU A 241 -14.20 -3.73 5.23
CA LEU A 241 -14.40 -3.10 3.93
C LEU A 241 -14.99 -4.09 2.91
N ALA A 242 -15.78 -3.57 1.97
CA ALA A 242 -16.28 -4.36 0.87
C ALA A 242 -15.12 -4.83 -0.02
N TYR A 243 -15.31 -5.95 -0.70
CA TYR A 243 -14.33 -6.42 -1.66
C TYR A 243 -14.24 -5.44 -2.84
N THR A 244 -13.02 -5.01 -3.14
CA THR A 244 -12.67 -4.21 -4.31
C THR A 244 -11.38 -4.74 -4.90
N ASP A 245 -11.18 -4.50 -6.19
CA ASP A 245 -9.94 -4.81 -6.88
C ASP A 245 -9.50 -3.58 -7.68
N PRO A 246 -8.33 -2.96 -7.40
CA PRO A 246 -7.48 -3.25 -6.23
C PRO A 246 -8.18 -2.93 -4.89
N PRO A 247 -7.66 -3.43 -3.75
CA PRO A 247 -8.18 -3.12 -2.43
C PRO A 247 -8.23 -1.61 -2.16
N ALA A 248 -9.34 -1.13 -1.60
CA ALA A 248 -9.56 0.29 -1.31
C ALA A 248 -8.52 0.87 -0.33
N TRP A 249 -8.08 0.06 0.64
CA TRP A 249 -6.98 0.41 1.54
C TRP A 249 -5.65 -0.15 1.02
N MET A 250 -4.73 0.74 0.63
CA MET A 250 -3.52 0.36 -0.12
C MET A 250 -2.40 -0.27 0.72
N GLN A 251 -2.33 0.01 2.03
CA GLN A 251 -1.27 -0.50 2.90
C GLN A 251 -1.86 -1.38 4.00
N PRO A 252 -1.79 -2.73 3.88
CA PRO A 252 -2.39 -3.61 4.88
C PRO A 252 -1.94 -3.27 6.31
N VAL A 253 -2.88 -3.06 7.22
CA VAL A 253 -2.62 -2.64 8.60
C VAL A 253 -1.85 -3.72 9.36
N ARG A 254 -2.09 -4.99 9.00
CA ARG A 254 -1.35 -6.15 9.53
C ARG A 254 0.16 -6.01 9.36
N HIS A 255 0.64 -5.36 8.31
CA HIS A 255 2.08 -5.12 8.12
C HIS A 255 2.64 -4.16 9.17
N ALA A 256 1.96 -3.03 9.41
CA ALA A 256 2.36 -2.05 10.42
C ALA A 256 2.34 -2.68 11.82
N LEU A 257 1.23 -3.31 12.21
CA LEU A 257 1.13 -3.97 13.51
C LEU A 257 2.17 -5.09 13.67
N GLY A 258 2.35 -5.94 12.65
CA GLY A 258 3.33 -7.02 12.66
C GLY A 258 4.76 -6.53 12.86
N GLY A 259 5.14 -5.43 12.21
CA GLY A 259 6.45 -4.79 12.42
C GLY A 259 6.65 -4.30 13.86
N LEU A 260 5.68 -3.56 14.40
CA LEU A 260 5.75 -3.03 15.75
C LEU A 260 5.71 -4.14 16.84
N LEU A 261 4.98 -5.24 16.59
CA LEU A 261 5.01 -6.42 17.46
C LEU A 261 6.40 -7.07 17.48
N LEU A 262 7.04 -7.19 16.32
CA LEU A 262 8.41 -7.73 16.22
C LEU A 262 9.43 -6.85 16.94
N GLU A 263 9.29 -5.52 16.91
CA GLU A 263 10.13 -4.63 17.71
C GLU A 263 9.99 -4.86 19.21
N GLN A 264 8.77 -5.09 19.68
CA GLN A 264 8.48 -5.36 21.09
C GLN A 264 8.72 -6.82 21.50
N GLY A 265 9.26 -7.65 20.59
CA GLY A 265 9.51 -9.06 20.85
C GLY A 265 8.25 -9.93 20.98
N ARG A 266 7.08 -9.44 20.56
CA ARG A 266 5.80 -10.18 20.52
C ARG A 266 5.70 -11.04 19.26
N VAL A 267 6.66 -11.94 19.08
CA VAL A 267 6.91 -12.64 17.82
C VAL A 267 5.79 -13.60 17.44
N GLU A 268 5.19 -14.29 18.40
CA GLU A 268 4.11 -15.27 18.16
C GLU A 268 2.82 -14.59 17.65
N GLU A 269 2.54 -13.38 18.13
CA GLU A 269 1.41 -12.59 17.65
C GLU A 269 1.67 -12.08 16.22
N ALA A 270 2.88 -11.59 15.96
CA ALA A 270 3.28 -11.18 14.62
C ALA A 270 3.21 -12.33 13.60
N GLU A 271 3.63 -13.54 13.99
CA GLU A 271 3.52 -14.74 13.16
C GLU A 271 2.07 -15.01 12.74
N THR A 272 1.13 -14.88 13.68
CA THR A 272 -0.29 -15.08 13.41
C THR A 272 -0.80 -14.07 12.38
N LEU A 273 -0.47 -12.79 12.53
CA LEU A 273 -0.89 -11.74 11.60
C LEU A 273 -0.31 -11.94 10.20
N PHE A 274 0.98 -12.30 10.08
CA PHE A 274 1.59 -12.54 8.78
C PHE A 274 1.07 -13.81 8.11
N LYS A 275 0.70 -14.84 8.89
CA LYS A 275 0.01 -16.03 8.36
C LYS A 275 -1.37 -15.70 7.81
N GLU A 276 -2.14 -14.87 8.49
CA GLU A 276 -3.42 -14.37 7.95
C GLU A 276 -3.20 -13.57 6.67
N ASP A 277 -2.29 -12.60 6.69
CA ASP A 277 -2.00 -11.74 5.56
C ASP A 277 -1.59 -12.54 4.31
N LEU A 278 -0.74 -13.56 4.46
CA LEU A 278 -0.30 -14.41 3.35
C LEU A 278 -1.27 -15.54 3.00
N GLY A 279 -2.36 -15.71 3.74
CA GLY A 279 -3.34 -16.78 3.49
C GLY A 279 -2.88 -18.18 3.92
N PHE A 280 -1.94 -18.26 4.87
CA PHE A 280 -1.53 -19.52 5.52
C PHE A 280 -2.40 -19.88 6.73
N ALA A 281 -3.21 -18.95 7.24
CA ALA A 281 -4.18 -19.23 8.29
C ALA A 281 -5.40 -19.97 7.71
N VAL A 282 -5.71 -21.15 8.26
CA VAL A 282 -6.78 -22.05 7.76
C VAL A 282 -8.15 -21.38 7.78
N ASP A 283 -8.45 -20.60 8.82
CA ASP A 283 -9.76 -19.96 9.00
C ASP A 283 -9.83 -18.55 8.38
N TYR A 284 -8.77 -18.10 7.70
CA TYR A 284 -8.74 -16.78 7.09
C TYR A 284 -9.24 -16.82 5.64
N PRO A 285 -10.23 -15.98 5.24
CA PRO A 285 -10.79 -16.04 3.91
C PRO A 285 -9.74 -15.78 2.82
N ARG A 286 -9.58 -16.72 1.90
CA ARG A 286 -8.62 -16.66 0.78
C ARG A 286 -8.64 -15.35 -0.01
N ARG A 287 -9.84 -14.77 -0.19
CA ARG A 287 -10.05 -13.49 -0.91
C ARG A 287 -9.52 -12.25 -0.19
N LYS A 288 -9.27 -12.34 1.12
CA LYS A 288 -8.74 -11.24 1.95
C LYS A 288 -7.22 -11.31 2.09
N ALA A 289 -6.62 -12.44 1.72
CA ALA A 289 -5.19 -12.66 1.80
C ALA A 289 -4.48 -12.00 0.62
N LYS A 290 -3.26 -11.53 0.87
CA LYS A 290 -2.35 -10.87 -0.07
C LYS A 290 -1.15 -11.78 -0.28
N LEU A 291 -1.39 -12.87 -1.02
CA LEU A 291 -0.38 -13.92 -1.21
C LEU A 291 0.91 -13.36 -1.78
N ASN A 292 2.02 -13.97 -1.39
CA ASN A 292 3.35 -13.71 -1.94
C ASN A 292 3.81 -12.24 -1.92
N ASN A 293 3.17 -11.39 -1.10
CA ASN A 293 3.62 -10.02 -0.96
C ASN A 293 4.96 -9.96 -0.21
N VAL A 294 5.84 -9.04 -0.62
CA VAL A 294 7.23 -9.03 -0.13
C VAL A 294 7.31 -8.77 1.38
N TRP A 295 6.37 -7.99 1.90
CA TRP A 295 6.35 -7.51 3.28
C TRP A 295 5.90 -8.62 4.24
N GLY A 296 4.80 -9.28 3.92
CA GLY A 296 4.31 -10.44 4.65
C GLY A 296 5.30 -11.60 4.63
N LEU A 297 5.88 -11.92 3.45
CA LEU A 297 6.88 -12.98 3.32
C LEU A 297 8.12 -12.70 4.16
N HIS A 298 8.63 -11.46 4.12
CA HIS A 298 9.77 -11.08 4.94
C HIS A 298 9.45 -11.11 6.44
N GLY A 299 8.30 -10.55 6.85
CA GLY A 299 7.86 -10.51 8.24
C GLY A 299 7.66 -11.92 8.82
N LEU A 300 7.02 -12.82 8.07
CA LEU A 300 6.83 -14.20 8.51
C LEU A 300 8.16 -14.97 8.62
N TYR A 301 9.07 -14.77 7.67
CA TYR A 301 10.41 -15.38 7.73
C TYR A 301 11.20 -14.93 8.96
N GLU A 302 11.11 -13.64 9.30
CA GLU A 302 11.71 -13.11 10.53
C GLU A 302 11.08 -13.76 11.77
N CYS A 303 9.75 -13.91 11.80
CA CYS A 303 9.05 -14.60 12.90
C CYS A 303 9.56 -16.04 13.06
N PHE A 304 9.61 -16.81 11.97
CA PHE A 304 10.08 -18.19 12.01
C PHE A 304 11.54 -18.29 12.46
N THR A 305 12.40 -17.40 11.99
CA THR A 305 13.82 -17.39 12.39
C THR A 305 13.99 -17.08 13.88
N ARG A 306 13.29 -16.05 14.40
CA ARG A 306 13.35 -15.67 15.83
C ARG A 306 12.77 -16.75 16.75
N LEU A 307 11.76 -17.49 16.29
CA LEU A 307 11.16 -18.60 17.03
C LEU A 307 11.90 -19.93 16.88
N GLY A 308 12.99 -19.99 16.09
CA GLY A 308 13.73 -21.23 15.83
C GLY A 308 12.98 -22.25 14.96
N LYS A 309 11.96 -21.81 14.22
CA LYS A 309 11.15 -22.62 13.28
C LYS A 309 11.87 -22.75 11.93
N ILE A 310 13.02 -23.43 11.95
CA ILE A 310 13.97 -23.47 10.83
C ILE A 310 13.36 -24.13 9.57
N GLN A 311 12.54 -25.16 9.73
CA GLN A 311 11.94 -25.87 8.60
C GLN A 311 10.89 -25.00 7.91
N GLU A 312 10.09 -24.28 8.68
CA GLU A 312 9.09 -23.34 8.16
C GLU A 312 9.74 -22.13 7.51
N ALA A 313 10.82 -21.60 8.09
CA ALA A 313 11.63 -20.54 7.48
C ALA A 313 12.20 -20.99 6.13
N ALA A 314 12.82 -22.17 6.07
CA ALA A 314 13.38 -22.73 4.84
C ALA A 314 12.31 -22.99 3.77
N PHE A 315 11.09 -23.36 4.17
CA PHE A 315 9.98 -23.59 3.25
C PHE A 315 9.54 -22.32 2.50
N ILE A 316 9.44 -21.19 3.20
CA ILE A 316 8.99 -19.92 2.59
C ILE A 316 10.14 -19.10 1.97
N GLN A 317 11.39 -19.45 2.28
CA GLN A 317 12.58 -18.71 1.86
C GLN A 317 12.66 -18.52 0.33
N PRO A 318 12.42 -19.52 -0.54
CA PRO A 318 12.49 -19.30 -1.98
C PRO A 318 11.48 -18.26 -2.49
N ALA A 319 10.24 -18.29 -2.00
CA ALA A 319 9.21 -17.32 -2.38
C ALA A 319 9.58 -15.90 -1.89
N ARG A 320 10.07 -15.79 -0.65
CA ARG A 320 10.59 -14.54 -0.09
C ARG A 320 11.73 -13.98 -0.93
N ASP A 321 12.72 -14.81 -1.25
CA ASP A 321 13.94 -14.36 -1.94
C ASP A 321 13.62 -13.90 -3.37
N ILE A 322 12.67 -14.55 -4.05
CA ILE A 322 12.13 -14.10 -5.35
C ILE A 322 11.43 -12.74 -5.21
N ALA A 323 10.58 -12.57 -4.20
CA ALA A 323 9.87 -11.31 -3.97
C ALA A 323 10.84 -10.16 -3.63
N LEU A 324 11.87 -10.42 -2.83
CA LEU A 324 12.91 -9.45 -2.47
C LEU A 324 13.81 -9.09 -3.64
N ALA A 325 14.08 -10.02 -4.57
CA ALA A 325 14.96 -9.76 -5.71
C ALA A 325 14.47 -8.63 -6.63
N THR A 326 13.16 -8.35 -6.63
CA THR A 326 12.55 -7.24 -7.38
C THR A 326 12.20 -6.04 -6.53
N ALA A 327 12.37 -6.12 -5.21
CA ALA A 327 12.03 -5.02 -4.32
C ALA A 327 13.14 -3.95 -4.33
N GLU A 328 12.75 -2.69 -4.50
CA GLU A 328 13.62 -1.51 -4.40
C GLU A 328 13.69 -1.01 -2.95
N ILE A 329 13.75 -1.95 -2.00
CA ILE A 329 13.82 -1.66 -0.57
C ILE A 329 15.30 -1.80 -0.17
N PRO A 330 15.92 -0.82 0.51
CA PRO A 330 17.27 -1.00 1.00
C PRO A 330 17.35 -2.23 1.93
N LEU A 331 18.28 -3.14 1.64
CA LEU A 331 18.43 -4.50 2.20
C LEU A 331 18.62 -4.61 3.73
N ASN A 332 18.44 -3.53 4.49
CA ASN A 332 18.74 -3.50 5.92
C ASN A 332 17.54 -3.39 6.87
N PHE A 333 16.29 -3.14 6.45
CA PHE A 333 15.25 -2.84 7.45
C PHE A 333 13.84 -3.36 7.17
N LEU A 334 13.28 -4.02 8.20
CA LEU A 334 11.87 -4.06 8.54
C LEU A 334 11.32 -2.62 8.72
N ASN A 335 11.04 -1.93 7.63
CA ASN A 335 10.52 -0.55 7.63
C ASN A 335 9.00 -0.43 7.93
N CYS A 336 8.35 -1.47 8.49
CA CYS A 336 7.08 -1.28 9.24
C CYS A 336 7.32 -0.94 10.72
N SER A 337 8.58 -0.71 11.07
CA SER A 337 9.07 -0.56 12.43
C SER A 337 10.30 0.35 12.37
N ILE A 338 10.06 1.66 12.48
CA ILE A 338 10.99 2.68 12.98
C ILE A 338 12.35 2.83 12.28
N ASN A 339 12.50 3.97 11.60
CA ASN A 339 13.81 4.58 11.40
C ASN A 339 14.09 5.50 12.61
N LEU A 340 14.69 5.00 13.71
CA LEU A 340 15.20 5.86 14.81
C LEU A 340 16.19 5.24 15.81
N THR A 341 16.56 3.95 15.77
CA THR A 341 17.43 3.36 16.84
C THR A 341 18.80 2.82 16.43
N LEU A 342 19.36 3.16 15.26
CA LEU A 342 20.71 2.71 14.90
C LEU A 342 21.74 3.81 14.56
N ASN A 343 21.41 5.10 14.71
CA ASN A 343 22.37 6.17 14.41
C ASN A 343 23.29 6.60 15.57
N HIS A 344 23.19 6.01 16.77
CA HIS A 344 24.00 6.43 17.93
C HIS A 344 25.13 5.47 18.37
N ALA A 345 25.26 4.27 17.79
CA ALA A 345 26.24 3.27 18.25
C ALA A 345 27.52 3.11 17.39
N LEU A 346 27.63 3.78 16.24
CA LEU A 346 28.77 3.61 15.31
C LEU A 346 29.61 4.88 15.09
N ARG A 347 29.72 5.75 16.10
CA ARG A 347 30.82 6.73 16.20
C ARG A 347 31.84 6.29 17.25
N ARG A 348 32.55 5.19 16.98
CA ARG A 348 33.89 4.97 17.56
C ARG A 348 34.92 5.23 16.45
N PRO A 349 35.91 6.11 16.67
CA PRO A 349 36.93 6.36 15.65
C PRO A 349 37.80 5.11 15.44
N PRO A 350 38.40 4.91 14.25
CA PRO A 350 39.26 3.77 13.98
C PRO A 350 40.46 3.79 14.93
N ARG A 351 40.63 2.72 15.71
CA ARG A 351 41.90 2.46 16.41
C ARG A 351 42.98 2.23 15.34
N ARG A 352 43.99 3.11 15.30
CA ARG A 352 45.20 2.94 14.50
C ARG A 352 45.91 1.63 14.87
N PRO A 353 46.54 0.92 13.91
CA PRO A 353 47.44 -0.17 14.23
C PRO A 353 48.74 0.40 14.80
N PHE A 354 49.04 0.08 16.06
CA PHE A 354 50.40 0.14 16.60
C PHE A 354 51.06 -1.21 16.31
N LEU A 355 51.97 -1.23 15.34
CA LEU A 355 53.05 -2.21 15.27
C LEU A 355 54.34 -1.41 15.19
N THR A 356 54.96 -1.20 16.36
CA THR A 356 56.38 -0.88 16.49
C THR A 356 57.15 -2.17 16.35
N GLY A 357 58.16 -2.17 15.48
CA GLY A 357 59.09 -3.29 15.32
C GLY A 357 59.93 -3.52 16.57
N LEU A 358 60.39 -4.77 16.68
CA LEU A 358 61.70 -5.20 17.14
C LEU A 358 62.07 -6.45 16.35
#